data_AF-A0A951BW53-F1
#
_entry.id   AF-A0A951BW53-F1
#
_cell.length_a   1.000
_cell.length_b   1.000
_cell.length_c   1.000
_cell.angle_alpha   90.00
_cell.angle_beta   90.00
_cell.angle_gamma   90.00
#
_symmetry.space_group_name_H-M   'P 1'
#
loop_
_entity.id
_entity.type
_entity.pdbx_description
1 polymer ?
#
loop_
_entity_poly.entity_id
_entity_poly.type
_entity_poly.pdbx_seq_one_letter_code
_entity_poly.pdbx_strand_id
1 'polypeptide(L)' 'MAMQVVNTAQLQCTFGMAPSNLVVLPINRVMCGNQPAANIMDHVPLMNIMPFGMCQSIANPMVAAATAAALGV' A
#
# COMPACT_ATOMS: atom_id res chain seq x y z
N MET A 1 -4.73 -22.76 2.14
CA MET A 1 -4.84 -22.25 3.52
C MET A 1 -4.52 -20.76 3.49
N ALA A 2 -5.34 -19.90 4.09
CA ALA A 2 -5.05 -18.46 4.11
C ALA A 2 -3.99 -18.18 5.19
N MET A 3 -2.99 -17.34 4.87
CA MET A 3 -2.00 -16.87 5.84
C MET A 3 -2.44 -15.52 6.40
N GLN A 4 -2.40 -15.38 7.72
CA GLN A 4 -2.73 -14.12 8.38
C GLN A 4 -1.67 -13.07 8.04
N VAL A 5 -2.11 -11.89 7.62
CA VAL A 5 -1.24 -10.74 7.39
C VAL A 5 -0.95 -10.04 8.72
N VAL A 6 0.29 -9.63 8.92
CA VAL A 6 0.78 -8.97 10.13
C VAL A 6 1.43 -7.64 9.80
N ASN A 7 1.73 -6.86 10.83
CA ASN A 7 2.52 -5.64 10.73
C ASN A 7 3.80 -5.85 9.90
N THR A 8 4.21 -4.84 9.13
CA THR A 8 5.34 -4.84 8.18
C THR A 8 5.18 -5.71 6.94
N ALA A 9 3.98 -6.26 6.69
CA ALA A 9 3.71 -6.97 5.45
C ALA A 9 3.97 -6.07 4.23
N GLN A 10 4.63 -6.63 3.21
CA GLN A 10 4.86 -5.94 1.96
C GLN A 10 3.60 -5.96 1.11
N LEU A 11 3.13 -4.77 0.77
CA LEU A 11 2.04 -4.53 -0.16
C LEU A 11 2.64 -4.21 -1.53
N GLN A 12 2.03 -4.73 -2.59
CA GLN A 12 2.38 -4.40 -3.96
C GLN A 12 1.19 -3.79 -4.68
N CYS A 13 1.35 -2.57 -5.18
CA CYS A 13 0.42 -1.96 -6.11
C CYS A 13 0.96 -2.17 -7.53
N THR A 14 0.14 -2.69 -8.45
CA THR A 14 0.53 -2.90 -9.85
C THR A 14 0.91 -1.61 -10.58
N PHE A 15 0.45 -0.46 -10.09
CA PHE A 15 0.76 0.87 -10.63
C PHE A 15 1.80 1.63 -9.79
N GLY A 16 2.30 1.07 -8.69
CA GLY A 16 3.30 1.73 -7.84
C GLY A 16 4.73 1.45 -8.31
N MET A 17 5.62 2.44 -8.17
CA MET A 17 7.06 2.27 -8.46
C MET A 17 7.83 1.53 -7.35
N ALA A 18 7.26 1.45 -6.14
CA ALA A 18 7.91 0.79 -5.01
C ALA A 18 6.91 -0.05 -4.20
N PRO A 19 7.36 -1.18 -3.60
CA PRO A 19 6.57 -1.87 -2.59
C PRO A 19 6.32 -0.95 -1.39
N SER A 20 5.16 -1.10 -0.78
CA SER A 20 4.79 -0.37 0.43
C SER A 20 4.73 -1.32 1.62
N ASN A 21 4.85 -0.78 2.82
CA ASN A 21 4.75 -1.57 4.06
C ASN A 21 3.40 -1.30 4.73
N LEU A 22 2.72 -2.37 5.14
CA LEU A 22 1.53 -2.29 5.97
C LEU A 22 1.94 -1.98 7.41
N VAL A 23 1.42 -0.89 7.95
CA VAL A 23 1.58 -0.52 9.35
C VAL A 23 0.29 -0.88 10.08
N VAL A 24 0.37 -1.82 11.02
CA VAL A 24 -0.78 -2.22 11.84
C VAL A 24 -0.57 -1.69 13.26
N LEU A 25 -1.49 -0.84 13.71
CA LEU A 25 -1.42 -0.28 15.06
C LEU A 25 -1.86 -1.33 16.09
N PRO A 26 -1.25 -1.37 17.28
CA PRO A 26 -1.59 -2.33 18.34
C PRO A 26 -2.91 -1.99 19.06
N ILE A 27 -3.88 -1.40 18.36
CA ILE A 27 -5.18 -0.98 18.92
C ILE A 27 -6.01 -2.21 19.30
N ASN A 28 -6.03 -3.22 18.43
CA ASN A 28 -6.85 -4.42 18.64
C ASN A 28 -6.22 -5.43 19.61
N ARG A 29 -4.94 -5.23 20.00
CA ARG A 29 -4.17 -6.09 20.92
C ARG A 29 -4.09 -7.57 20.53
N VAL A 30 -4.49 -7.93 19.31
CA VAL A 30 -4.35 -9.28 18.76
C VAL A 30 -3.00 -9.39 18.07
N MET A 31 -2.21 -10.37 18.49
CA MET A 31 -0.87 -10.62 17.96
C MET A 31 -0.84 -11.94 17.20
N CYS A 32 -0.14 -11.96 16.07
CA CYS A 32 0.19 -13.15 15.31
C CYS A 32 1.70 -13.11 15.03
N GLY A 33 2.44 -14.17 15.39
CA GLY A 33 3.91 -14.19 15.21
C GLY A 33 4.64 -13.03 15.88
N ASN A 34 4.22 -12.63 17.09
CA ASN A 34 4.75 -11.49 17.83
C ASN A 34 4.58 -10.11 17.15
N GLN A 35 3.76 -10.03 16.10
CA GLN A 35 3.41 -8.79 15.42
C GLN A 35 1.90 -8.52 15.49
N PRO A 36 1.45 -7.26 15.50
CA PRO A 36 0.04 -6.92 15.41
C PRO A 36 -0.61 -7.56 14.17
N ALA A 37 -1.75 -8.24 14.36
CA ALA A 37 -2.51 -8.88 13.29
C ALA A 37 -3.34 -7.85 12.52
N ALA A 38 -3.21 -7.83 11.19
CA ALA A 38 -3.96 -6.93 10.32
C ALA A 38 -5.45 -7.31 10.23
N ASN A 39 -6.33 -6.31 10.13
CA ASN A 39 -7.75 -6.50 9.88
C ASN A 39 -8.26 -5.60 8.75
N ILE A 40 -9.55 -5.72 8.42
CA ILE A 40 -10.18 -4.96 7.32
C ILE A 40 -10.25 -3.44 7.57
N MET A 41 -10.10 -3.01 8.83
CA MET A 41 -10.09 -1.59 9.19
C MET A 41 -8.72 -0.94 8.95
N ASP A 42 -7.65 -1.72 8.71
CA ASP A 42 -6.31 -1.24 8.40
C ASP A 42 -6.15 -0.78 6.94
N HIS A 43 -7.17 -0.12 6.37
CA HIS A 43 -7.17 0.40 5.00
C HIS A 43 -6.89 1.92 4.93
N VAL A 44 -6.64 2.56 6.07
CA VAL A 44 -6.50 4.02 6.15
C VAL A 44 -5.20 4.47 5.44
N PRO A 45 -5.29 5.34 4.41
CA PRO A 45 -4.11 5.87 3.72
C PRO A 45 -3.24 6.69 4.68
N LEU A 46 -1.92 6.64 4.51
CA LEU A 46 -0.93 7.38 5.32
C LEU A 46 -0.91 7.01 6.83
N MET A 47 -1.76 6.09 7.28
CA MET A 47 -1.75 5.55 8.64
C MET A 47 -1.42 4.06 8.62
N ASN A 48 -2.15 3.28 7.82
CA ASN A 48 -1.92 1.85 7.66
C ASN A 48 -1.23 1.51 6.34
N ILE A 49 -1.63 2.17 5.26
CA ILE A 49 -1.09 1.93 3.92
C ILE A 49 -0.20 3.11 3.54
N MET A 50 1.11 2.88 3.54
CA MET A 50 2.09 3.86 3.07
C MET A 50 2.03 4.03 1.54
N PRO A 51 2.49 5.16 0.97
CA PRO A 51 2.50 5.36 -0.46
C PRO A 51 3.44 4.35 -1.16
N PHE A 52 3.01 3.83 -2.30
CA PHE A 52 3.77 2.89 -3.16
C PHE A 52 4.83 3.61 -4.02
N GLY A 53 5.46 4.64 -3.46
CA GLY A 53 6.29 5.59 -4.21
C GLY A 53 5.47 6.43 -5.19
N MET A 54 5.93 6.49 -6.45
CA MET A 54 5.24 7.20 -7.52
C MET A 54 4.19 6.27 -8.16
N CYS A 55 2.94 6.73 -8.23
CA CYS A 55 1.90 6.04 -8.99
C CYS A 55 2.17 6.24 -10.49
N GLN A 56 1.97 5.22 -11.31
CA GLN A 56 2.05 5.21 -12.77
C GLN A 56 0.66 5.05 -13.42
N SER A 57 -0.41 5.11 -12.63
CA SER A 57 -1.76 5.09 -13.18
C SER A 57 -2.07 6.39 -13.92
N ILE A 58 -2.74 6.29 -15.07
CA ILE A 58 -3.29 7.44 -15.82
C ILE A 58 -4.29 8.26 -14.96
N ALA A 59 -4.84 7.68 -13.89
CA ALA A 59 -5.67 8.42 -12.94
C ALA A 59 -4.88 9.45 -12.10
N ASN A 60 -3.54 9.35 -12.05
CA ASN A 60 -2.72 10.36 -11.41
C ASN A 60 -2.46 11.52 -12.39
N PRO A 61 -2.86 12.77 -12.07
CA PRO A 61 -2.74 13.91 -12.98
C PRO A 61 -1.29 14.24 -13.38
N MET A 62 -0.30 14.00 -12.51
CA MET A 62 1.11 14.18 -12.87
C MET A 62 1.60 13.12 -13.86
N VAL A 63 1.09 11.89 -13.77
CA VAL A 63 1.40 10.82 -14.73
C VAL A 63 0.68 11.05 -16.05
N ALA A 64 -0.60 11.41 -16.00
CA ALA A 64 -1.36 11.76 -17.20
C ALA A 64 -0.69 12.92 -17.96
N ALA A 65 -0.21 13.94 -17.25
CA ALA A 65 0.56 15.04 -17.84
C ALA A 65 1.91 14.57 -18.43
N ALA A 66 2.63 13.67 -17.75
CA ALA A 66 3.89 13.11 -18.25
C ALA A 66 3.69 12.20 -19.48
N THR A 67 2.66 11.34 -19.48
CA THR A 67 2.29 10.48 -20.62
C THR A 67 1.78 11.31 -21.80
N ALA A 68 1.00 12.36 -21.55
CA ALA A 68 0.57 13.30 -22.58
C ALA A 68 1.75 14.09 -23.16
N ALA A 69 2.73 14.48 -22.33
CA ALA A 69 3.95 15.15 -22.76
C ALA A 69 4.91 14.22 -23.54
N ALA A 70 4.84 12.90 -23.33
CA ALA A 70 5.64 11.90 -24.03
C ALA A 70 4.99 11.37 -25.34
N LEU A 71 3.97 12.06 -25.89
CA LEU A 71 3.24 11.67 -27.11
C LEU A 71 2.46 10.34 -27.02
N GLY A 72 1.94 9.99 -25.84
CA GLY A 72 0.83 9.03 -25.73
C GLY A 72 1.17 7.56 -26.01
N VAL A 73 2.23 7.03 -25.38
CA VAL A 73 2.44 5.58 -25.25
C VAL A 73 2.28 5.13 -23.80
#